data_AF-A0A453NES2-F1
#
_entry.id   AF-A0A453NES2-F1
#
_cell.length_a   1.000
_cell.length_b   1.000
_cell.length_c   1.000
_cell.angle_alpha   90.00
_cell.angle_beta   90.00
_cell.angle_gamma   90.00
#
_symmetry.space_group_name_H-M   'P 1'
#
loop_
_entity.id
_entity.type
_entity.pdbx_description
1 polymer ?
#
loop_
_entity_poly.entity_id
_entity_poly.type
_entity_poly.pdbx_seq_one_letter_code
_entity_poly.pdbx_strand_id
1 'polypeptide(L)' 'MEQKASNQGQQYSISRCMEVLHGMDDVSDEIKVLASDVLKDASSREFFLCYESRLRGLWLKKEVAKLGTQLPP' A
#
# COMPACT_ATOMS: atom_id res chain seq x y z
N MET A 1 -17.84 1.73 24.53
CA MET A 1 -16.87 2.37 23.60
C MET A 1 -16.57 1.38 22.48
N GLU A 2 -17.42 1.23 21.45
CA GLU A 2 -17.26 0.12 20.49
C GLU A 2 -17.53 0.48 19.02
N GLN A 3 -17.51 1.77 18.66
CA GLN A 3 -17.74 2.20 17.27
C GLN A 3 -16.47 2.66 16.52
N LYS A 4 -15.29 2.62 17.15
CA LYS A 4 -14.04 3.06 16.49
C LYS A 4 -13.38 1.99 15.61
N ALA A 5 -13.54 0.70 15.95
CA ALA A 5 -12.92 -0.39 15.19
C ALA A 5 -13.58 -0.63 13.81
N SER A 6 -14.89 -0.43 13.71
CA SER A 6 -15.66 -0.65 12.47
C SER A 6 -15.39 0.40 11.38
N ASN A 7 -15.14 1.67 11.75
CA ASN A 7 -14.80 2.72 10.77
C ASN A 7 -13.34 2.64 10.28
N GLN A 8 -12.40 2.20 11.12
CA GLN A 8 -10.99 2.05 10.72
C GLN A 8 -10.82 0.93 9.67
N GLY A 9 -11.63 -0.14 9.76
CA GLY A 9 -11.60 -1.25 8.80
C GLY A 9 -11.98 -0.84 7.37
N GLN A 10 -12.87 0.16 7.21
CA GLN A 10 -13.21 0.71 5.89
C GLN A 10 -12.16 1.73 5.41
N GLN A 11 -11.63 2.54 6.32
CA GLN A 11 -10.64 3.58 6.01
C GLN A 11 -9.39 3.00 5.36
N TYR A 12 -8.93 1.83 5.81
CA TYR A 12 -7.73 1.15 5.29
C TYR A 12 -8.05 -0.13 4.52
N SER A 13 -9.18 -0.15 3.82
CA SER A 13 -9.57 -1.28 2.98
C SER A 13 -8.64 -1.44 1.77
N ILE A 14 -8.48 -2.68 1.29
CA ILE A 14 -7.72 -2.97 0.07
C ILE A 14 -8.27 -2.18 -1.11
N SER A 15 -9.60 -2.10 -1.25
CA SER A 15 -10.24 -1.33 -2.33
C SER A 15 -9.80 0.13 -2.32
N ARG A 16 -9.75 0.76 -1.14
CA ARG A 16 -9.28 2.14 -1.02
C ARG A 16 -7.80 2.29 -1.37
N CYS A 17 -6.96 1.33 -0.99
CA CYS A 17 -5.56 1.32 -1.40
C CYS A 17 -5.43 1.23 -2.92
N MET A 18 -6.22 0.38 -3.59
CA MET A 18 -6.18 0.24 -5.05
C MET A 18 -6.62 1.50 -5.78
N GLU A 19 -7.69 2.17 -5.32
CA GLU A 19 -8.12 3.47 -5.87
C GLU A 19 -6.98 4.50 -5.83
N VAL A 20 -6.31 4.61 -4.68
CA VAL A 20 -5.19 5.54 -4.51
C VAL A 20 -4.00 5.13 -5.36
N LEU A 21 -3.67 3.84 -5.41
CA LEU A 21 -2.54 3.30 -6.18
C LEU A 21 -2.70 3.55 -7.68
N HIS A 22 -3.91 3.37 -8.22
CA HIS A 22 -4.16 3.63 -9.64
C HIS A 22 -3.92 5.10 -10.02
N GLY A 23 -4.28 6.04 -9.15
CA GLY A 23 -4.07 7.48 -9.35
C GLY A 23 -2.64 7.99 -9.09
N MET A 24 -1.69 7.11 -8.77
CA MET A 24 -0.28 7.49 -8.60
C MET A 24 0.45 7.44 -9.95
N ASP A 25 0.58 8.59 -10.61
CA ASP A 25 1.27 8.71 -11.90
C ASP A 25 2.80 8.61 -11.79
N ASP A 26 3.35 8.78 -10.59
CA ASP A 26 4.79 8.74 -10.28
C ASP A 26 5.32 7.32 -9.97
N VAL A 27 4.45 6.31 -10.10
CA VAL A 27 4.73 4.90 -9.86
C VAL A 27 4.47 4.12 -11.14
N SER A 28 5.44 3.32 -11.58
CA SER A 28 5.31 2.47 -12.78
C SER A 28 4.31 1.33 -12.56
N ASP A 29 3.72 0.84 -13.65
CA ASP A 29 2.74 -0.25 -13.61
C ASP A 29 3.30 -1.53 -12.98
N GLU A 30 4.58 -1.85 -13.21
CA GLU A 30 5.26 -2.96 -12.56
C GLU A 30 5.24 -2.86 -11.03
N ILE A 31 5.57 -1.68 -10.49
CA ILE A 31 5.52 -1.44 -9.04
C ILE A 31 4.09 -1.46 -8.53
N LYS A 32 3.11 -0.97 -9.31
CA LYS A 32 1.67 -1.06 -8.95
C LYS A 32 1.20 -2.52 -8.85
N VAL A 33 1.62 -3.39 -9.76
CA VAL A 33 1.30 -4.83 -9.69
C VAL A 33 1.91 -5.44 -8.43
N LEU A 34 3.22 -5.24 -8.20
CA LEU A 34 3.94 -5.80 -7.05
C LEU A 34 3.46 -5.25 -5.70
N ALA A 35 2.96 -4.01 -5.67
CA ALA A 35 2.36 -3.41 -4.49
C ALA A 35 1.14 -4.18 -3.95
N SER A 36 0.47 -4.97 -4.80
CA SER A 36 -0.62 -5.85 -4.39
C SER A 36 -0.19 -6.81 -3.28
N ASP A 37 1.05 -7.30 -3.32
CA ASP A 37 1.59 -8.20 -2.30
C ASP A 37 1.89 -7.47 -0.98
N VAL A 38 2.36 -6.23 -1.05
CA VAL A 38 2.57 -5.36 0.13
C VAL A 38 1.23 -5.01 0.80
N LEU A 39 0.20 -4.71 0.02
CA LEU A 39 -1.10 -4.24 0.53
C LEU A 39 -2.00 -5.37 1.09
N LYS A 40 -1.60 -6.64 0.97
CA LYS A 40 -2.27 -7.76 1.67
C LYS A 40 -2.17 -7.59 3.20
N ASP A 41 -1.06 -7.03 3.69
CA ASP A 41 -0.86 -6.75 5.10
C ASP A 41 -1.66 -5.52 5.56
N ALA A 42 -2.33 -5.65 6.71
CA ALA A 42 -3.21 -4.60 7.24
C ALA A 42 -2.43 -3.35 7.68
N SER A 43 -1.26 -3.53 8.29
CA SER A 43 -0.43 -2.43 8.75
C SER A 43 0.12 -1.64 7.56
N SER A 44 0.53 -2.36 6.51
CA SER A 44 1.02 -1.80 5.25
C SER A 44 -0.03 -0.94 4.56
N ARG A 45 -1.32 -1.33 4.60
CA ARG A 45 -2.42 -0.48 4.09
C ARG A 45 -2.58 0.81 4.87
N GLU A 46 -2.47 0.75 6.19
CA GLU A 46 -2.54 1.94 7.04
C GLU A 46 -1.37 2.88 6.76
N PHE A 47 -0.13 2.39 6.71
CA PHE A 47 1.02 3.20 6.33
C PHE A 47 0.85 3.83 4.94
N PHE A 48 0.45 3.04 3.94
CA PHE A 48 0.24 3.51 2.57
C PHE A 48 -0.75 4.69 2.49
N LEU A 49 -1.89 4.58 3.18
CA LEU A 49 -2.94 5.61 3.13
C LEU A 49 -2.65 6.81 4.04
N CYS A 50 -1.88 6.64 5.11
CA CYS A 50 -1.47 7.72 6.00
C CYS A 50 -0.31 8.57 5.44
N TYR A 51 0.52 8.02 4.54
CA TYR A 51 1.55 8.82 3.88
C TYR A 51 0.95 9.86 2.92
N GLU A 52 1.58 11.03 2.88
CA GLU A 52 1.35 12.00 1.79
C GLU A 52 1.73 11.41 0.43
N SER A 53 1.12 11.91 -0.65
CA SER A 53 1.31 11.38 -2.01
C SER A 53 2.79 11.21 -2.39
N ARG A 54 3.62 12.22 -2.08
CA ARG A 54 5.06 12.21 -2.36
C ARG A 54 5.81 11.11 -1.62
N LEU A 55 5.46 10.86 -0.35
CA LEU A 55 6.13 9.85 0.49
C LEU A 55 5.63 8.44 0.17
N ARG A 56 4.37 8.32 -0.25
CA ARG A 56 3.73 7.05 -0.58
C ARG A 56 4.44 6.30 -1.69
N GLY A 57 4.79 6.97 -2.79
CA GLY A 57 5.52 6.35 -3.91
C GLY A 57 6.91 5.88 -3.51
N LEU A 58 7.62 6.65 -2.68
CA LEU A 58 8.94 6.29 -2.16
C LEU A 58 8.88 5.07 -1.23
N TRP A 59 7.90 5.05 -0.33
CA TRP A 59 7.68 3.94 0.57
C TRP A 59 7.34 2.66 -0.21
N LEU A 60 6.46 2.76 -1.21
CA LEU A 60 6.04 1.61 -2.01
C LEU A 60 7.22 0.98 -2.77
N LYS A 61 8.07 1.80 -3.40
CA LYS A 61 9.30 1.35 -4.09
C LYS A 61 10.24 0.61 -3.12
N LYS A 62 10.37 1.10 -1.89
CA LYS A 62 11.15 0.44 -0.83
C LYS A 62 10.58 -0.91 -0.43
N GLU A 63 9.27 -1.01 -0.18
CA GLU A 63 8.65 -2.27 0.23
C GLU A 63 8.65 -3.31 -0.89
N VAL A 64 8.37 -2.90 -2.13
CA VAL A 64 8.44 -3.78 -3.30
C VAL A 64 9.87 -4.30 -3.54
N ALA A 65 10.89 -3.45 -3.38
CA ALA A 65 12.29 -3.90 -3.48
C ALA A 65 12.64 -5.00 -2.46
N LYS A 66 12.06 -4.97 -1.26
CA LYS A 66 12.27 -6.04 -0.25
C LYS A 66 11.68 -7.37 -0.71
N LEU A 67 10.56 -7.37 -1.43
CA LEU A 67 9.97 -8.60 -1.97
C LEU A 67 10.91 -9.30 -2.96
N GLY A 68 11.58 -8.51 -3.82
CA GLY A 68 12.56 -9.03 -4.78
C GLY A 68 13.82 -9.60 -4.12
N THR A 69 14.22 -9.12 -2.94
CA THR A 69 15.36 -9.67 -2.18
C THR A 69 15.08 -11.00 -1.48
N GLN A 70 13.82 -11.46 -1.46
CA GLN A 70 13.41 -12.74 -0.86
C GLN A 70 13.25 -13.89 -1.87
N LEU A 71 13.37 -13.65 -3.17
CA LEU A 71 13.42 -14.73 -4.16
C LEU A 71 14.83 -15.35 -4.15
N PRO A 72 14.99 -16.65 -3.81
CA PRO A 72 16.27 -17.31 -3.95
C PRO A 72 16.67 -17.36 -5.45
N PRO A 73 17.98 -17.40 -5.75
CA PRO A 73 18.51 -17.50 -7.11
C PRO A 73 18.03 -18.76 -7.84
#